data_AF-A0A4Q4UJV8-F1
#
_entry.id   AF-A0A4Q4UJV8-F1
#
_cell.length_a   1.000
_cell.length_b   1.000
_cell.length_c   1.000
_cell.angle_alpha   90.00
_cell.angle_beta   90.00
_cell.angle_gamma   90.00
#
_symmetry.space_group_name_H-M   'P 1'
#
loop_
_entity.id
_entity.type
_entity.pdbx_description
1 polymer ?
#
loop_
_entity_poly.entity_id
_entity_poly.type
_entity_poly.pdbx_seq_one_letter_code
_entity_poly.pdbx_strand_id
1 'polypeptide(L)'
;MRNINFLLQLGLSGLVSAVPLSSRQFVPNYPPTSISKGFRLIVNVTDPTKDLSPPVNGWSFSTVHAGAGLSDAVVSADQDIGRIYYQNGTAEEIRYKSGSILSDGGTPLFPWGIQVQAKGEADEPAVRVNAGSGTKAVALSAFPEPYSYLTGTNPGVYAVCPRIIPYYNATFNVVRWAYDEFNYATGLYERTVSEDCVAVNFLPQCADLPELPEGSLSSHEFAANSKCYEDVRSIDWPQYGP
;
A
#
# COMPACT_ATOMS: atom_id res chain seq x y z
N MET A 1 -83.13 38.02 27.70
CA MET A 1 -82.10 37.56 28.65
C MET A 1 -81.02 36.85 27.87
N ARG A 2 -79.77 37.29 28.06
CA ARG A 2 -78.55 36.72 27.47
C ARG A 2 -78.46 35.21 27.75
N ASN A 3 -78.00 34.43 26.77
CA ASN A 3 -76.91 33.51 27.04
C ASN A 3 -76.09 33.23 25.78
N ILE A 4 -74.80 33.47 25.97
CA ILE A 4 -73.69 33.39 25.04
C ILE A 4 -73.16 31.96 25.13
N ASN A 5 -72.91 31.30 24.00
CA ASN A 5 -72.01 30.14 23.97
C ASN A 5 -70.89 30.39 22.95
N PHE A 6 -69.70 30.56 23.52
CA PHE A 6 -68.41 30.71 22.87
C PHE A 6 -67.99 29.39 22.23
N LEU A 7 -67.56 29.43 20.96
CA LEU A 7 -66.71 28.41 20.35
C LEU A 7 -65.26 28.89 20.49
N LEU A 8 -64.46 28.18 21.31
CA LEU A 8 -63.01 28.36 21.40
C LEU A 8 -62.36 27.45 20.33
N GLN A 9 -61.75 28.03 19.30
CA GLN A 9 -60.79 27.32 18.45
C GLN A 9 -59.38 27.57 19.02
N LEU A 10 -58.77 26.53 19.62
CA LEU A 10 -57.34 26.53 19.91
C LEU A 10 -56.55 26.23 18.62
N GLY A 11 -55.94 27.25 18.03
CA GLY A 11 -54.88 27.08 17.04
C GLY A 11 -53.53 26.93 17.74
N LEU A 12 -53.01 25.70 17.86
CA LEU A 12 -51.62 25.48 18.26
C LEU A 12 -50.70 25.73 17.06
N SER A 13 -49.99 26.84 17.06
CA SER A 13 -48.88 27.09 16.14
C SER A 13 -47.59 26.58 16.77
N GLY A 14 -47.19 25.35 16.45
CA GLY A 14 -45.90 24.80 16.84
C GLY A 14 -44.78 25.40 15.97
N LEU A 15 -43.96 26.28 16.54
CA LEU A 15 -42.71 26.72 15.92
C LEU A 15 -41.68 25.58 16.03
N VAL A 16 -41.50 24.82 14.95
CA VAL A 16 -40.38 23.90 14.83
C VAL A 16 -39.15 24.72 14.47
N SER A 17 -38.28 24.99 15.46
CA SER A 17 -36.94 25.53 15.18
C SER A 17 -36.11 24.42 14.53
N ALA A 18 -36.11 24.38 13.20
CA ALA A 18 -35.10 23.62 12.46
C ALA A 18 -33.77 24.36 12.65
N VAL A 19 -33.02 23.97 13.69
CA VAL A 19 -31.62 24.37 13.80
C VAL A 19 -30.94 23.68 12.62
N PRO A 20 -30.37 24.42 11.64
CA PRO A 20 -29.57 23.76 10.63
C PRO A 20 -28.42 23.10 11.39
N LEU A 21 -28.41 21.77 11.38
CA LEU A 21 -27.20 21.02 11.63
C LEU A 21 -26.25 21.46 10.52
N SER A 22 -25.44 22.49 10.78
CA SER A 22 -24.17 22.62 10.10
C SER A 22 -23.37 21.37 10.47
N SER A 23 -23.63 20.27 9.79
CA SER A 23 -22.56 19.33 9.56
C SER A 23 -21.48 20.18 8.91
N ARG A 24 -20.36 20.38 9.61
CA ARG A 24 -19.12 20.67 8.90
C ARG A 24 -19.04 19.55 7.89
N GLN A 25 -19.33 19.85 6.63
CA GLN A 25 -19.07 18.95 5.53
C GLN A 25 -17.55 18.85 5.53
N PHE A 26 -17.05 17.84 6.26
CA PHE A 26 -15.64 17.52 6.25
C PHE A 26 -15.36 17.14 4.81
N VAL A 27 -14.64 18.00 4.10
CA VAL A 27 -14.16 17.71 2.76
C VAL A 27 -12.84 17.00 2.99
N PRO A 28 -12.76 15.68 2.78
CA PRO A 28 -11.51 14.97 2.96
C PRO A 28 -10.43 15.60 2.07
N ASN A 29 -9.26 15.83 2.64
CA ASN A 29 -8.11 16.35 1.91
C ASN A 29 -7.14 15.20 1.71
N TYR A 30 -6.97 14.75 0.47
CA TYR A 30 -6.04 13.67 0.13
C TYR A 30 -4.91 14.20 -0.75
N PRO A 31 -3.70 13.62 -0.67
CA PRO A 31 -2.59 14.06 -1.48
C PRO A 31 -2.92 13.91 -2.96
N PRO A 32 -2.54 14.88 -3.80
CA PRO A 32 -2.77 14.80 -5.23
C PRO A 32 -2.05 13.57 -5.79
N THR A 33 -2.74 12.85 -6.67
CA THR A 33 -2.20 11.68 -7.36
C THR A 33 -2.20 11.89 -8.86
N SER A 34 -1.31 11.19 -9.52
CA SER A 34 -1.18 11.10 -10.97
C SER A 34 -1.40 9.65 -11.42
N ILE A 35 -1.15 9.38 -12.69
CA ILE A 35 -1.37 8.08 -13.31
C ILE A 35 -0.15 7.74 -14.17
N SER A 36 0.43 6.56 -13.95
CA SER A 36 1.47 6.00 -14.81
C SER A 36 1.33 4.48 -14.90
N LYS A 37 1.85 3.87 -15.97
CA LYS A 37 2.01 2.42 -16.04
C LYS A 37 3.14 1.91 -15.14
N GLY A 38 4.18 2.72 -14.96
CA GLY A 38 5.35 2.43 -14.14
C GLY A 38 5.32 3.18 -12.82
N PHE A 39 5.89 2.58 -11.78
CA PHE A 39 6.10 3.24 -10.51
C PHE A 39 7.26 2.63 -9.73
N ARG A 40 7.89 3.43 -8.86
CA ARG A 40 8.77 2.95 -7.78
C ARG A 40 7.95 2.83 -6.50
N LEU A 41 8.30 1.89 -5.64
CA LEU A 41 7.67 1.74 -4.34
C LEU A 41 8.54 2.39 -3.28
N ILE A 42 7.99 3.38 -2.57
CA ILE A 42 8.71 4.20 -1.59
C ILE A 42 8.21 3.88 -0.19
N VAL A 43 9.14 3.67 0.74
CA VAL A 43 8.85 3.42 2.15
C VAL A 43 8.14 4.63 2.76
N ASN A 44 7.02 4.38 3.42
CA ASN A 44 6.36 5.30 4.33
C ASN A 44 6.22 4.62 5.69
N VAL A 45 7.01 5.07 6.67
CA VAL A 45 6.99 4.52 8.03
C VAL A 45 5.69 4.90 8.73
N THR A 46 4.98 3.90 9.26
CA THR A 46 3.63 4.10 9.84
C THR A 46 3.66 4.81 11.20
N ASP A 47 4.75 4.65 11.94
CA ASP A 47 5.02 5.36 13.20
C ASP A 47 6.43 5.95 13.14
N PRO A 48 6.59 7.24 12.79
CA PRO A 48 7.89 7.88 12.63
C PRO A 48 8.77 7.84 13.89
N THR A 49 8.18 7.65 15.07
CA THR A 49 8.93 7.55 16.33
C THR A 49 9.64 6.22 16.49
N LYS A 50 9.28 5.23 15.66
CA LYS A 50 9.85 3.87 15.62
C LYS A 50 10.66 3.60 14.36
N ASP A 51 11.03 4.63 13.61
CA ASP A 51 11.92 4.46 12.45
C ASP A 51 13.28 3.87 12.90
N LEU A 52 13.94 3.19 11.97
CA LEU A 52 15.24 2.58 12.20
C LEU A 52 16.33 3.65 12.33
N SER A 53 17.52 3.21 12.74
CA SER A 53 18.73 4.03 12.74
C SER A 53 19.80 3.34 11.87
N PRO A 54 20.08 3.83 10.65
CA PRO A 54 19.56 5.05 10.03
C PRO A 54 18.07 4.95 9.61
N PRO A 55 17.35 6.10 9.51
CA PRO A 55 15.93 6.11 9.17
C PRO A 55 15.71 5.62 7.74
N VAL A 56 14.71 4.76 7.56
CA VAL A 56 14.37 4.16 6.27
C VAL A 56 13.17 4.81 5.60
N ASN A 57 12.50 5.76 6.27
CA ASN A 57 11.42 6.51 5.64
C ASN A 57 11.88 7.18 4.33
N GLY A 58 11.08 7.04 3.28
CA GLY A 58 11.40 7.52 1.94
C GLY A 58 12.37 6.63 1.14
N TRP A 59 12.96 5.58 1.70
CA TRP A 59 13.83 4.68 0.94
C TRP A 59 13.06 3.93 -0.15
N SER A 60 13.74 3.46 -1.19
CA SER A 60 13.10 2.76 -2.31
C SER A 60 13.11 1.26 -2.08
N PHE A 61 11.99 0.61 -2.38
CA PHE A 61 11.88 -0.84 -2.46
C PHE A 61 12.77 -1.35 -3.60
N SER A 62 13.60 -2.34 -3.29
CA SER A 62 14.55 -2.95 -4.21
C SER A 62 14.71 -4.42 -3.85
N THR A 63 15.73 -5.05 -4.42
CA THR A 63 15.93 -6.49 -4.31
C THR A 63 17.41 -6.81 -4.22
N VAL A 64 17.75 -7.88 -3.49
CA VAL A 64 19.10 -8.46 -3.51
C VAL A 64 19.05 -9.88 -4.04
N HIS A 65 20.05 -10.26 -4.83
CA HIS A 65 20.10 -11.58 -5.45
C HIS A 65 20.28 -12.66 -4.38
N ALA A 66 19.41 -13.66 -4.38
CA ALA A 66 19.47 -14.79 -3.45
C ALA A 66 19.68 -16.14 -4.17
N GLY A 67 19.70 -16.13 -5.51
CA GLY A 67 19.86 -17.31 -6.35
C GLY A 67 19.27 -17.11 -7.74
N ALA A 68 19.44 -18.09 -8.62
CA ALA A 68 18.89 -18.04 -9.98
C ALA A 68 17.35 -17.92 -9.95
N GLY A 69 16.82 -16.82 -10.49
CA GLY A 69 15.38 -16.53 -10.44
C GLY A 69 14.85 -16.12 -9.05
N LEU A 70 15.74 -15.91 -8.07
CA LEU A 70 15.37 -15.63 -6.68
C LEU A 70 15.99 -14.31 -6.20
N SER A 71 15.18 -13.48 -5.54
CA SER A 71 15.67 -12.29 -4.84
C SER A 71 14.87 -12.01 -3.58
N ASP A 72 15.57 -11.61 -2.52
CA ASP A 72 14.93 -11.12 -1.30
C ASP A 72 14.58 -9.64 -1.49
N ALA A 73 13.42 -9.22 -1.00
CA ALA A 73 13.05 -7.82 -1.06
C ALA A 73 13.82 -7.04 0.02
N VAL A 74 14.33 -5.86 -0.35
CA VAL A 74 15.05 -4.95 0.53
C VAL A 74 14.59 -3.52 0.30
N VAL A 75 15.06 -2.60 1.13
CA VAL A 75 14.95 -1.16 0.89
C VAL A 75 16.33 -0.53 0.80
N SER A 76 16.47 0.48 -0.07
CA SER A 76 17.72 1.20 -0.32
C SER A 76 17.51 2.71 -0.21
N ALA A 77 18.49 3.40 0.39
CA ALA A 77 18.50 4.86 0.42
C ALA A 77 18.62 5.48 -0.98
N ASP A 78 19.30 4.77 -1.89
CA ASP A 78 19.46 5.14 -3.29
C ASP A 78 18.16 4.88 -4.06
N GLN A 79 17.58 5.95 -4.61
CA GLN A 79 16.32 5.88 -5.36
C GLN A 79 16.49 5.44 -6.81
N ASP A 80 17.70 5.54 -7.36
CA ASP A 80 17.98 5.15 -8.74
C ASP A 80 18.20 3.63 -8.86
N ILE A 81 18.48 2.96 -7.74
CA ILE A 81 18.57 1.48 -7.63
C ILE A 81 17.18 0.83 -7.48
N GLY A 82 16.13 1.61 -7.24
CA GLY A 82 14.76 1.12 -7.13
C GLY A 82 14.26 0.55 -8.47
N ARG A 83 13.80 -0.71 -8.48
CA ARG A 83 13.19 -1.31 -9.66
C ARG A 83 11.93 -0.54 -10.05
N ILE A 84 11.69 -0.42 -11.35
CA ILE A 84 10.38 0.03 -11.85
C ILE A 84 9.43 -1.17 -11.79
N TYR A 85 8.32 -0.96 -11.10
CA TYR A 85 7.22 -1.90 -11.02
C TYR A 85 6.06 -1.43 -11.88
N TYR A 86 5.21 -2.37 -12.29
CA TYR A 86 3.96 -2.12 -12.96
C TYR A 86 2.90 -3.10 -12.46
N GLN A 87 1.64 -2.67 -12.49
CA GLN A 87 0.52 -3.55 -12.21
C GLN A 87 0.06 -4.22 -13.51
N ASN A 88 0.14 -5.55 -13.55
CA ASN A 88 -0.22 -6.34 -14.72
C ASN A 88 -1.49 -7.15 -14.46
N GLY A 89 -2.47 -7.00 -15.34
CA GLY A 89 -3.73 -7.73 -15.30
C GLY A 89 -4.85 -6.98 -16.02
N THR A 90 -5.93 -7.69 -16.32
CA THR A 90 -7.16 -7.10 -16.83
C THR A 90 -7.80 -6.17 -15.78
N ALA A 91 -8.72 -5.31 -16.22
CA ALA A 91 -9.45 -4.43 -15.29
C ALA A 91 -10.20 -5.20 -14.20
N GLU A 92 -10.73 -6.39 -14.52
CA GLU A 92 -11.39 -7.28 -13.56
C GLU A 92 -10.38 -7.85 -12.55
N GLU A 93 -9.25 -8.36 -13.03
CA GLU A 93 -8.21 -8.91 -12.15
C GLU A 93 -7.61 -7.86 -11.23
N ILE A 94 -7.43 -6.64 -11.71
CA ILE A 94 -6.97 -5.51 -10.90
C ILE A 94 -8.01 -5.15 -9.84
N ARG A 95 -9.28 -5.05 -10.23
CA ARG A 95 -10.38 -4.72 -9.32
C ARG A 95 -10.52 -5.74 -8.18
N TYR A 96 -10.31 -7.02 -8.47
CA TYR A 96 -10.39 -8.10 -7.49
C TYR A 96 -9.03 -8.52 -6.92
N LYS A 97 -7.97 -7.70 -7.13
CA LYS A 97 -6.61 -7.93 -6.64
C LYS A 97 -6.04 -9.31 -6.99
N SER A 98 -6.41 -9.86 -8.14
CA SER A 98 -5.91 -11.12 -8.68
C SER A 98 -4.87 -10.96 -9.79
N GLY A 99 -4.55 -9.73 -10.18
CA GLY A 99 -3.38 -9.41 -11.02
C GLY A 99 -2.05 -9.57 -10.28
N SER A 100 -0.97 -9.01 -10.83
CA SER A 100 0.36 -9.04 -10.21
C SER A 100 1.05 -7.68 -10.27
N ILE A 101 1.82 -7.36 -9.23
CA ILE A 101 2.84 -6.30 -9.30
C ILE A 101 4.13 -6.94 -9.79
N LEU A 102 4.58 -6.51 -10.98
CA LEU A 102 5.71 -7.08 -11.69
C LEU A 102 6.80 -6.02 -11.90
N SER A 103 8.02 -6.48 -12.13
CA SER A 103 9.13 -5.70 -12.65
C SER A 103 9.87 -6.52 -13.69
N ASP A 104 10.49 -5.89 -14.68
CA ASP A 104 11.23 -6.59 -15.73
C ASP A 104 12.71 -6.69 -15.33
N GLY A 105 13.24 -7.91 -15.29
CA GLY A 105 14.61 -8.15 -14.86
C GLY A 105 15.29 -9.32 -15.57
N GLY A 106 16.61 -9.30 -15.57
CA GLY A 106 17.45 -10.30 -16.25
C GLY A 106 17.71 -9.97 -17.73
N THR A 107 18.45 -10.84 -18.40
CA THR A 107 18.76 -10.71 -19.84
C THR A 107 18.54 -12.06 -20.52
N PRO A 108 17.52 -12.23 -21.38
CA PRO A 108 16.51 -11.24 -21.77
C PRO A 108 15.60 -10.85 -20.59
N LEU A 109 14.88 -9.71 -20.71
CA LEU A 109 13.98 -9.25 -19.66
C LEU A 109 12.86 -10.27 -19.43
N PHE A 110 12.75 -10.77 -18.20
CA PHE A 110 11.72 -11.71 -17.74
C PHE A 110 10.87 -11.04 -16.64
N PRO A 111 9.59 -11.39 -16.45
CA PRO A 111 8.78 -10.79 -15.39
C PRO A 111 9.18 -11.31 -14.01
N TRP A 112 9.29 -10.40 -13.05
CA TRP A 112 9.56 -10.70 -11.64
C TRP A 112 8.46 -10.14 -10.75
N GLY A 113 7.70 -11.02 -10.11
CA GLY A 113 6.58 -10.66 -9.26
C GLY A 113 6.94 -10.52 -7.80
N ILE A 114 6.28 -9.58 -7.11
CA ILE A 114 6.34 -9.49 -5.65
C ILE A 114 5.58 -10.67 -5.04
N GLN A 115 6.27 -11.44 -4.22
CA GLN A 115 5.76 -12.65 -3.57
C GLN A 115 5.81 -12.48 -2.06
N VAL A 116 4.69 -12.74 -1.40
CA VAL A 116 4.57 -12.79 0.05
C VAL A 116 4.50 -14.25 0.47
N GLN A 117 5.41 -14.67 1.34
CA GLN A 117 5.44 -16.01 1.89
C GLN A 117 4.24 -16.27 2.80
N ALA A 118 3.64 -17.47 2.72
CA ALA A 118 2.44 -17.79 3.49
C ALA A 118 2.73 -17.93 4.99
N LYS A 119 1.70 -17.64 5.81
CA LYS A 119 1.77 -17.80 7.27
C LYS A 119 2.11 -19.26 7.62
N GLY A 120 3.10 -19.45 8.49
CA GLY A 120 3.52 -20.76 9.01
C GLY A 120 4.59 -21.47 8.17
N GLU A 121 5.01 -20.94 7.03
CA GLU A 121 6.14 -21.51 6.28
C GLU A 121 7.51 -21.11 6.85
N ALA A 122 7.57 -20.00 7.59
CA ALA A 122 8.76 -19.50 8.28
C ALA A 122 8.32 -18.63 9.47
N ASP A 123 9.21 -18.49 10.45
CA ASP A 123 8.98 -17.63 11.63
C ASP A 123 8.83 -16.16 11.25
N GLU A 124 9.60 -15.70 10.26
CA GLU A 124 9.55 -14.36 9.70
C GLU A 124 9.21 -14.46 8.19
N PRO A 125 7.92 -14.37 7.81
CA PRO A 125 7.49 -14.54 6.43
C PRO A 125 8.18 -13.55 5.49
N ALA A 126 8.91 -14.10 4.51
CA ALA A 126 9.68 -13.30 3.57
C ALA A 126 8.78 -12.58 2.56
N VAL A 127 9.18 -11.37 2.18
CA VAL A 127 8.73 -10.74 0.93
C VAL A 127 9.87 -10.88 -0.07
N ARG A 128 9.56 -11.42 -1.24
CA ARG A 128 10.53 -11.71 -2.29
C ARG A 128 10.10 -11.08 -3.59
N VAL A 129 11.04 -10.94 -4.51
CA VAL A 129 10.76 -10.57 -5.88
C VAL A 129 11.44 -11.62 -6.72
N ASN A 130 10.67 -12.58 -7.22
CA ASN A 130 11.19 -13.75 -7.91
C ASN A 130 10.66 -13.81 -9.34
N ALA A 131 11.34 -14.57 -10.19
CA ALA A 131 10.90 -14.81 -11.55
C ALA A 131 9.49 -15.43 -11.57
N GLY A 132 8.61 -14.88 -12.40
CA GLY A 132 7.23 -15.31 -12.56
C GLY A 132 6.22 -14.34 -11.96
N SER A 133 5.00 -14.83 -11.71
CA SER A 133 3.90 -14.03 -11.18
C SER A 133 4.11 -13.66 -9.71
N GLY A 134 3.40 -12.61 -9.28
CA GLY A 134 3.33 -12.21 -7.88
C GLY A 134 2.27 -12.99 -7.10
N THR A 135 2.26 -12.82 -5.79
CA THR A 135 1.21 -13.36 -4.91
C THR A 135 -0.09 -12.56 -5.12
N LYS A 136 -1.23 -13.26 -5.24
CA LYS A 136 -2.55 -12.60 -5.28
C LYS A 136 -2.75 -11.73 -4.02
N ALA A 137 -3.57 -10.69 -4.13
CA ALA A 137 -3.77 -9.63 -3.13
C ALA A 137 -2.57 -8.68 -2.93
N VAL A 138 -1.38 -9.00 -3.45
CA VAL A 138 -0.31 -8.01 -3.64
C VAL A 138 -0.65 -7.16 -4.87
N ALA A 139 -1.21 -5.99 -4.61
CA ALA A 139 -1.74 -5.06 -5.60
C ALA A 139 -1.64 -3.63 -5.07
N LEU A 140 -1.88 -2.62 -5.90
CA LEU A 140 -2.15 -1.29 -5.37
C LEU A 140 -3.55 -1.22 -4.78
N SER A 141 -3.72 -0.43 -3.73
CA SER A 141 -5.03 -0.06 -3.20
C SER A 141 -5.89 0.58 -4.31
N ALA A 142 -7.19 0.35 -4.22
CA ALA A 142 -8.16 0.82 -5.20
C ALA A 142 -9.39 1.38 -4.47
N PHE A 143 -10.23 2.11 -5.20
CA PHE A 143 -11.49 2.64 -4.67
C PHE A 143 -12.26 1.57 -3.86
N PRO A 144 -12.75 1.89 -2.66
CA PRO A 144 -12.94 3.25 -2.10
C PRO A 144 -11.74 3.84 -1.36
N GLU A 145 -10.58 3.17 -1.35
CA GLU A 145 -9.39 3.65 -0.63
C GLU A 145 -8.79 4.89 -1.34
N PRO A 146 -8.77 6.07 -0.68
CA PRO A 146 -8.25 7.30 -1.28
C PRO A 146 -6.72 7.33 -1.38
N TYR A 147 -5.98 6.62 -0.53
CA TYR A 147 -4.52 6.55 -0.61
C TYR A 147 -4.09 5.45 -1.58
N SER A 148 -3.07 5.71 -2.40
CA SER A 148 -2.41 4.65 -3.17
C SER A 148 -1.28 4.04 -2.35
N TYR A 149 -1.30 2.73 -2.13
CA TYR A 149 -0.24 1.98 -1.47
C TYR A 149 -0.27 0.50 -1.87
N LEU A 150 0.86 -0.19 -1.74
CA LEU A 150 0.96 -1.63 -1.96
C LEU A 150 0.22 -2.38 -0.85
N THR A 151 -0.80 -3.15 -1.20
CA THR A 151 -1.48 -4.08 -0.31
C THR A 151 -0.78 -5.43 -0.28
N GLY A 152 -1.07 -6.25 0.72
CA GLY A 152 -0.58 -7.63 0.80
C GLY A 152 -1.70 -8.64 1.08
N THR A 153 -1.32 -9.79 1.64
CA THR A 153 -2.21 -10.95 1.84
C THR A 153 -2.77 -11.02 3.26
N ASN A 154 -4.08 -11.27 3.42
CA ASN A 154 -4.73 -11.42 4.74
C ASN A 154 -4.46 -10.22 5.67
N PRO A 155 -4.95 -10.18 6.93
CA PRO A 155 -4.60 -9.08 7.84
C PRO A 155 -3.10 -9.13 8.16
N GLY A 156 -2.41 -8.01 7.96
CA GLY A 156 -0.98 -7.88 8.19
C GLY A 156 -0.43 -6.59 7.60
N VAL A 157 0.87 -6.41 7.75
CA VAL A 157 1.58 -5.23 7.29
C VAL A 157 2.97 -5.58 6.77
N TYR A 158 3.51 -4.76 5.88
CA TYR A 158 4.92 -4.80 5.56
C TYR A 158 5.76 -4.30 6.73
N ALA A 159 6.89 -4.95 6.96
CA ALA A 159 7.88 -4.52 7.93
C ALA A 159 9.26 -4.47 7.27
N VAL A 160 10.07 -3.49 7.67
CA VAL A 160 11.49 -3.42 7.30
C VAL A 160 12.31 -3.85 8.51
N CYS A 161 13.17 -4.83 8.32
CA CYS A 161 13.95 -5.47 9.38
C CYS A 161 15.43 -5.53 8.97
N PRO A 162 16.39 -5.12 9.82
CA PRO A 162 17.80 -5.36 9.57
C PRO A 162 18.12 -6.86 9.71
N ARG A 163 18.50 -7.54 8.62
CA ARG A 163 18.86 -8.97 8.62
C ARG A 163 20.14 -9.22 7.86
N ILE A 164 20.91 -10.21 8.30
CA ILE A 164 22.05 -10.71 7.52
C ILE A 164 21.49 -11.56 6.38
N ILE A 165 21.84 -11.21 5.14
CA ILE A 165 21.57 -12.05 3.98
C ILE A 165 22.75 -13.02 3.79
N PRO A 166 22.57 -14.34 3.95
CA PRO A 166 23.68 -15.30 3.94
C PRO A 166 24.53 -15.27 2.67
N TYR A 167 23.90 -15.04 1.51
CA TYR A 167 24.59 -14.98 0.22
C TYR A 167 25.70 -13.91 0.18
N TYR A 168 25.46 -12.75 0.81
CA TYR A 168 26.40 -11.63 0.84
C TYR A 168 27.21 -11.57 2.14
N ASN A 169 26.80 -12.32 3.17
CA ASN A 169 27.32 -12.22 4.53
C ASN A 169 27.34 -10.76 5.05
N ALA A 170 26.28 -10.01 4.74
CA ALA A 170 26.14 -8.59 5.07
C ALA A 170 24.71 -8.29 5.52
N THR A 171 24.56 -7.22 6.31
CA THR A 171 23.25 -6.77 6.80
C THR A 171 22.56 -5.91 5.74
N PHE A 172 21.30 -6.23 5.48
CA PHE A 172 20.39 -5.46 4.63
C PHE A 172 19.13 -5.11 5.41
N ASN A 173 18.48 -4.02 5.03
CA ASN A 173 17.14 -3.69 5.48
C ASN A 173 16.15 -4.48 4.61
N VAL A 174 15.83 -5.70 5.03
CA VAL A 174 14.98 -6.62 4.29
C VAL A 174 13.51 -6.31 4.53
N VAL A 175 12.65 -6.65 3.56
CA VAL A 175 11.21 -6.50 3.69
C VAL A 175 10.58 -7.83 4.08
N ARG A 176 9.70 -7.78 5.09
CA ARG A 176 8.98 -8.92 5.64
C ARG A 176 7.50 -8.62 5.71
N TRP A 177 6.70 -9.68 5.79
CA TRP A 177 5.27 -9.57 6.00
C TRP A 177 4.93 -10.03 7.41
N ALA A 178 4.50 -9.10 8.25
CA ALA A 178 4.05 -9.39 9.60
C ALA A 178 2.54 -9.65 9.56
N TYR A 179 2.14 -10.92 9.73
CA TYR A 179 0.74 -11.29 9.83
C TYR A 179 0.16 -10.85 11.17
N ASP A 180 -0.93 -10.09 11.13
CA ASP A 180 -1.65 -9.77 12.36
C ASP A 180 -2.22 -11.06 12.98
N GLU A 181 -2.28 -11.10 14.31
CA GLU A 181 -2.82 -12.23 15.07
C GLU A 181 -4.19 -11.89 15.64
N PHE A 182 -5.13 -12.83 15.52
CA PHE A 182 -6.45 -12.64 16.08
C PHE A 182 -6.41 -12.87 17.59
N ASN A 183 -6.67 -11.83 18.37
CA ASN A 183 -6.80 -11.93 19.80
C ASN A 183 -8.23 -12.35 20.16
N TYR A 184 -8.40 -13.58 20.65
CA TYR A 184 -9.70 -14.13 21.02
C TYR A 184 -10.34 -13.46 22.24
N ALA A 185 -9.55 -12.78 23.08
CA ALA A 185 -10.07 -12.07 24.24
C ALA A 185 -10.67 -10.70 23.85
N THR A 186 -10.05 -10.01 22.89
CA THR A 186 -10.51 -8.68 22.43
C THR A 186 -11.41 -8.76 21.19
N GLY A 187 -11.36 -9.87 20.44
CA GLY A 187 -12.06 -10.05 19.18
C GLY A 187 -11.47 -9.23 18.03
N LEU A 188 -10.22 -8.75 18.17
CA LEU A 188 -9.55 -7.88 17.22
C LEU A 188 -8.24 -8.49 16.73
N TYR A 189 -7.80 -8.09 15.55
CA TYR A 189 -6.46 -8.39 15.05
C TYR A 189 -5.44 -7.45 15.70
N GLU A 190 -4.34 -8.03 16.18
CA GLU A 190 -3.23 -7.34 16.84
C GLU A 190 -1.95 -7.46 16.01
N ARG A 191 -1.18 -6.37 16.00
CA ARG A 191 0.04 -6.28 15.19
C ARG A 191 1.19 -7.05 15.82
N THR A 192 1.92 -7.81 15.01
CA THR A 192 3.00 -8.71 15.43
C THR A 192 4.39 -8.30 14.91
N VAL A 193 4.55 -7.03 14.49
CA VAL A 193 5.84 -6.53 14.02
C VAL A 193 6.85 -6.58 15.16
N SER A 194 7.98 -7.27 14.94
CA SER A 194 9.07 -7.39 15.92
C SER A 194 9.65 -6.03 16.31
N GLU A 195 10.18 -5.91 17.53
CA GLU A 195 10.72 -4.65 18.09
C GLU A 195 11.91 -4.10 17.30
N ASP A 196 12.66 -4.97 16.64
CA ASP A 196 13.82 -4.63 15.80
C ASP A 196 13.44 -4.33 14.33
N CYS A 197 12.14 -4.35 14.03
CA CYS A 197 11.58 -4.00 12.74
C CYS A 197 10.71 -2.74 12.84
N VAL A 198 10.51 -2.08 11.71
CA VAL A 198 9.56 -0.96 11.60
C VAL A 198 8.44 -1.32 10.63
N ALA A 199 7.20 -1.04 11.04
CA ALA A 199 6.01 -1.22 10.20
C ALA A 199 5.91 -0.11 9.14
N VAL A 200 5.73 -0.49 7.88
CA VAL A 200 5.76 0.43 6.74
C VAL A 200 4.59 0.20 5.79
N ASN A 201 4.23 1.26 5.07
CA ASN A 201 3.51 1.18 3.81
C ASN A 201 4.49 1.40 2.66
N PHE A 202 4.21 0.82 1.50
CA PHE A 202 4.93 1.16 0.27
C PHE A 202 4.02 1.99 -0.63
N LEU A 203 4.43 3.22 -0.92
CA LEU A 203 3.67 4.17 -1.71
C LEU A 203 4.21 4.20 -3.14
N PRO A 204 3.36 4.07 -4.17
CA PRO A 204 3.82 4.14 -5.55
C PRO A 204 4.15 5.59 -5.93
N GLN A 205 5.41 5.84 -6.26
CA GLN A 205 5.87 7.06 -6.91
C GLN A 205 5.91 6.86 -8.42
N CYS A 206 5.30 7.76 -9.19
CA CYS A 206 5.19 7.64 -10.63
C CYS A 206 6.58 7.56 -11.29
N ALA A 207 6.70 6.71 -12.29
CA ALA A 207 7.88 6.58 -13.13
C ALA A 207 7.45 6.11 -14.53
N ASP A 208 8.30 6.33 -15.53
CA ASP A 208 8.05 5.77 -16.85
C ASP A 208 8.31 4.26 -16.83
N LEU A 209 7.39 3.49 -17.44
CA LEU A 209 7.60 2.07 -17.69
C LEU A 209 8.46 1.94 -18.97
N PRO A 210 9.70 1.42 -18.90
CA PRO A 210 10.56 1.33 -20.07
C PRO A 210 9.99 0.40 -21.13
N GLU A 211 10.20 0.72 -22.41
CA GLU A 211 9.83 -0.18 -23.50
C GLU A 211 10.64 -1.48 -23.47
N LEU A 212 9.99 -2.59 -23.84
CA LEU A 212 10.63 -3.90 -23.88
C LEU A 212 11.46 -4.06 -25.16
N PRO A 213 12.78 -4.35 -25.08
CA PRO A 213 13.57 -4.66 -26.26
C PRO A 213 13.10 -5.97 -26.92
N GLU A 214 13.38 -6.12 -28.21
CA GLU A 214 13.10 -7.35 -28.95
C GLU A 214 13.75 -8.57 -28.27
N GLY A 215 13.02 -9.68 -28.21
CA GLY A 215 13.46 -10.90 -27.52
C GLY A 215 13.21 -10.90 -26.01
N SER A 216 12.58 -9.85 -25.46
CA SER A 216 12.07 -9.87 -24.08
C SER A 216 11.04 -10.98 -23.90
N LEU A 217 11.09 -11.65 -22.75
CA LEU A 217 10.12 -12.65 -22.32
C LEU A 217 9.00 -12.05 -21.47
N SER A 218 9.17 -10.79 -21.04
CA SER A 218 8.14 -9.98 -20.40
C SER A 218 7.13 -9.47 -21.43
N SER A 219 5.94 -9.08 -20.98
CA SER A 219 4.93 -8.42 -21.80
C SER A 219 4.29 -7.28 -21.02
N HIS A 220 4.10 -6.14 -21.68
CA HIS A 220 3.36 -4.99 -21.16
C HIS A 220 1.95 -4.87 -21.72
N GLU A 221 1.44 -5.92 -22.38
CA GLU A 221 0.09 -5.93 -22.97
C GLU A 221 -1.00 -5.57 -21.95
N PHE A 222 -0.86 -6.05 -20.72
CA PHE A 222 -1.79 -5.79 -19.62
C PHE A 222 -1.20 -4.88 -18.53
N ALA A 223 -0.15 -4.13 -18.84
CA ALA A 223 0.39 -3.12 -17.93
C ALA A 223 -0.62 -1.96 -17.79
N ALA A 224 -1.21 -1.86 -16.61
CA ALA A 224 -2.31 -0.94 -16.35
C ALA A 224 -1.83 0.43 -15.88
N ASN A 225 -2.64 1.43 -16.21
CA ASN A 225 -2.54 2.77 -15.65
C ASN A 225 -2.82 2.73 -14.15
N SER A 226 -1.79 2.95 -13.35
CA SER A 226 -1.79 2.86 -11.89
C SER A 226 -1.81 4.25 -11.26
N LYS A 227 -2.60 4.41 -10.19
CA LYS A 227 -2.60 5.63 -9.37
C LYS A 227 -1.29 5.70 -8.58
N CYS A 228 -0.55 6.78 -8.73
CA CYS A 228 0.75 7.01 -8.07
C CYS A 228 0.90 8.47 -7.64
N TYR A 229 1.91 8.76 -6.84
CA TYR A 229 2.28 10.12 -6.43
C TYR A 229 3.44 10.61 -7.29
N GLU A 230 3.49 11.91 -7.60
CA GLU A 230 4.61 12.49 -8.35
C GLU A 230 5.93 12.38 -7.58
N ASP A 231 5.92 12.75 -6.30
CA ASP A 231 7.06 12.62 -5.39
C ASP A 231 6.56 12.36 -3.96
N VAL A 232 6.74 11.12 -3.48
CA VAL A 232 6.26 10.67 -2.16
C VAL A 232 6.96 11.41 -1.02
N ARG A 233 8.25 11.74 -1.16
CA ARG A 233 9.05 12.37 -0.10
C ARG A 233 8.68 13.83 0.10
N SER A 234 8.20 14.48 -0.96
CA SER A 234 7.77 15.89 -0.92
C SER A 234 6.41 16.11 -0.26
N ILE A 235 5.63 15.04 -0.04
CA ILE A 235 4.28 15.13 0.52
C ILE A 235 4.34 15.41 2.02
N ASP A 236 3.70 16.51 2.45
CA ASP A 236 3.44 16.80 3.86
C ASP A 236 2.23 16.00 4.35
N TRP A 237 2.44 14.71 4.63
CA TRP A 237 1.41 13.75 5.04
C TRP A 237 0.47 14.24 6.16
N PRO A 238 0.95 14.94 7.21
CA PRO A 238 0.09 15.53 8.24
C PRO A 238 -1.01 16.47 7.75
N GLN A 239 -0.91 17.06 6.55
CA GLN A 239 -1.94 17.95 6.00
C GLN A 239 -3.14 17.20 5.41
N TYR A 240 -3.02 15.88 5.26
CA TYR A 240 -4.02 15.05 4.58
C TYR A 240 -4.72 14.14 5.58
N GLY A 241 -6.00 13.91 5.36
CA GLY A 241 -6.83 13.15 6.27
C GLY A 241 -8.29 13.07 5.80
N PRO A 242 -9.00 11.99 6.22
CA PRO A 242 -10.43 11.88 6.06
C PRO A 242 -11.20 12.89 6.89
#